data_AF-A0A7K3HF59-F1
#
_entry.id   AF-A0A7K3HF59-F1
#
_cell.length_a   1.000
_cell.length_b   1.000
_cell.length_c   1.000
_cell.angle_alpha   90.00
_cell.angle_beta   90.00
_cell.angle_gamma   90.00
#
_symmetry.space_group_name_H-M   'P 1'
#
loop_
_entity.id
_entity.type
_entity.pdbx_description
1 polymer ?
#
loop_
_entity_poly.entity_id
_entity_poly.type
_entity_poly.pdbx_seq_one_letter_code
_entity_poly.pdbx_strand_id
1 'polypeptide(L)'
;MHISAGPAPGAYEAWSGWTLLPSSCAEEVDPLKADRTPTPVLLASVGSETDASATARMLDSAARTIAEDLRCGTPDEKEETGGSGRLYSPSAVTPTDLDEVCGMSSLTFGEVAGPSGQPVQEQTSGTLNSTGTDWFCDLSFKNDGKNGPFTHLAVVQSPRLVAALKNRGFERTQCNGREVVFAHDDSLYYWDPKERAATGMPDVREMSELFATAGKKALGCAT
;
A
#
# COMPACT_ATOMS: atom_id res chain seq x y z
N MET A 1 1.24 8.43 -3.76
CA MET A 1 -0.05 7.94 -4.31
C MET A 1 -1.23 8.36 -3.40
N HIS A 2 -2.48 8.54 -3.89
CA HIS A 2 -3.64 8.73 -2.98
C HIS A 2 -4.18 7.39 -2.51
N ILE A 3 -4.58 7.28 -1.24
CA ILE A 3 -5.07 6.00 -0.69
C ILE A 3 -6.47 6.16 -0.10
N SER A 4 -7.35 5.20 -0.37
CA SER A 4 -8.56 4.96 0.43
C SER A 4 -8.28 3.80 1.37
N ALA A 5 -8.39 4.04 2.69
CA ALA A 5 -8.54 2.97 3.69
C ALA A 5 -10.02 2.72 4.04
N GLY A 6 -10.91 3.37 3.28
CA GLY A 6 -12.34 3.31 3.47
C GLY A 6 -12.91 1.95 3.10
N PRO A 7 -14.23 1.87 3.02
CA PRO A 7 -14.90 0.60 2.82
C PRO A 7 -14.59 -0.09 1.47
N ALA A 8 -14.13 0.64 0.47
CA ALA A 8 -13.39 0.09 -0.66
C ALA A 8 -11.91 0.52 -0.56
N PRO A 9 -11.05 -0.28 0.11
CA PRO A 9 -9.63 0.05 0.17
C PRO A 9 -9.02 0.02 -1.22
N GLY A 10 -8.21 1.02 -1.52
CA GLY A 10 -7.67 1.18 -2.87
C GLY A 10 -6.61 2.26 -2.92
N ALA A 11 -5.87 2.26 -4.03
CA ALA A 11 -4.86 3.27 -4.29
C ALA A 11 -5.09 3.91 -5.66
N TYR A 12 -4.90 5.22 -5.74
CA TYR A 12 -5.32 6.03 -6.87
C TYR A 12 -4.26 7.05 -7.23
N GLU A 13 -4.00 7.16 -8.51
CA GLU A 13 -3.14 8.18 -9.11
C GLU A 13 -3.77 8.70 -10.40
N ALA A 14 -3.06 9.60 -11.06
CA ALA A 14 -3.58 10.30 -12.23
C ALA A 14 -3.72 9.43 -13.48
N TRP A 15 -3.08 8.26 -13.50
CA TRP A 15 -2.97 7.38 -14.68
C TRP A 15 -3.50 5.98 -14.43
N SER A 16 -3.63 5.59 -13.17
CA SER A 16 -4.02 4.25 -12.77
C SER A 16 -4.62 4.24 -11.37
N GLY A 17 -5.20 3.10 -11.00
CA GLY A 17 -5.57 2.83 -9.63
C GLY A 17 -6.08 1.42 -9.46
N TRP A 18 -6.29 1.04 -8.22
CA TRP A 18 -6.92 -0.21 -7.87
C TRP A 18 -7.83 -0.05 -6.66
N THR A 19 -8.83 -0.92 -6.56
CA THR A 19 -9.69 -1.04 -5.39
C THR A 19 -10.04 -2.51 -5.13
N LEU A 20 -10.30 -2.86 -3.88
CA LEU A 20 -10.77 -4.19 -3.52
C LEU A 20 -12.27 -4.34 -3.85
N LEU A 21 -12.61 -5.45 -4.48
CA LEU A 21 -13.98 -5.95 -4.50
C LEU A 21 -14.31 -6.63 -3.16
N PRO A 22 -15.60 -6.86 -2.81
CA PRO A 22 -15.96 -7.66 -1.65
C PRO A 22 -15.30 -9.05 -1.70
N SER A 23 -14.86 -9.58 -0.57
CA SER A 23 -14.18 -10.89 -0.52
C SER A 23 -15.09 -12.03 -0.98
N SER A 24 -16.39 -11.89 -0.73
CA SER A 24 -17.44 -12.78 -1.24
C SER A 24 -17.54 -12.81 -2.77
N CYS A 25 -16.93 -11.88 -3.49
CA CYS A 25 -16.85 -11.92 -4.95
C CYS A 25 -15.73 -12.84 -5.48
N ALA A 26 -14.89 -13.42 -4.61
CA ALA A 26 -13.79 -14.27 -5.05
C ALA A 26 -14.26 -15.49 -5.86
N GLU A 27 -15.32 -16.16 -5.41
CA GLU A 27 -15.91 -17.33 -6.09
C GLU A 27 -16.47 -17.00 -7.47
N GLU A 28 -17.10 -15.84 -7.62
CA GLU A 28 -17.72 -15.44 -8.89
C GLU A 28 -16.69 -14.88 -9.89
N VAL A 29 -15.64 -14.23 -9.40
CA VAL A 29 -14.59 -13.62 -10.24
C VAL A 29 -13.57 -14.65 -10.71
N ASP A 30 -13.13 -15.56 -9.83
CA ASP A 30 -12.20 -16.65 -10.19
C ASP A 30 -12.50 -17.91 -9.36
N PRO A 31 -13.50 -18.72 -9.77
CA PRO A 31 -13.95 -19.90 -9.03
C PRO A 31 -12.84 -20.92 -8.76
N LEU A 32 -11.85 -20.99 -9.66
CA LEU A 32 -10.72 -21.93 -9.56
C LEU A 32 -9.71 -21.52 -8.49
N LYS A 33 -9.75 -20.27 -8.05
CA LYS A 33 -8.86 -19.74 -7.02
C LYS A 33 -9.58 -19.32 -5.75
N ALA A 34 -10.90 -19.41 -5.66
CA ALA A 34 -11.68 -18.84 -4.56
C ALA A 34 -11.22 -19.25 -3.15
N ASP A 35 -10.89 -20.54 -2.95
CA ASP A 35 -10.37 -21.06 -1.68
C ASP A 35 -8.92 -20.62 -1.36
N ARG A 36 -8.23 -19.98 -2.31
CA ARG A 36 -6.80 -19.68 -2.27
C ARG A 36 -6.47 -18.22 -2.58
N THR A 37 -7.43 -17.42 -3.09
CA THR A 37 -7.16 -16.05 -3.51
C THR A 37 -7.48 -15.06 -2.39
N PRO A 38 -6.61 -14.07 -2.17
CA PRO A 38 -6.98 -12.87 -1.45
C PRO A 38 -8.11 -12.14 -2.18
N THR A 39 -8.85 -11.32 -1.43
CA THR A 39 -9.91 -10.42 -1.92
C THR A 39 -9.65 -9.90 -3.34
N PRO A 40 -10.58 -10.08 -4.30
CA PRO A 40 -10.32 -9.75 -5.70
C PRO A 40 -10.07 -8.24 -5.88
N VAL A 41 -9.15 -7.90 -6.78
CA VAL A 41 -8.72 -6.53 -7.03
C VAL A 41 -9.24 -6.07 -8.39
N LEU A 42 -9.89 -4.92 -8.42
CA LEU A 42 -10.22 -4.23 -9.66
C LEU A 42 -9.12 -3.22 -9.97
N LEU A 43 -8.51 -3.34 -11.16
CA LEU A 43 -7.47 -2.45 -11.66
C LEU A 43 -8.05 -1.58 -12.77
N ALA A 44 -7.66 -0.31 -12.82
CA ALA A 44 -7.94 0.58 -13.92
C ALA A 44 -6.69 1.35 -14.35
N SER A 45 -6.60 1.60 -15.65
CA SER A 45 -5.66 2.55 -16.25
C SER A 45 -6.44 3.52 -17.11
N VAL A 46 -6.15 4.81 -16.98
CA VAL A 46 -6.79 5.87 -17.78
C VAL A 46 -5.84 6.33 -18.87
N GLY A 47 -6.34 6.47 -20.10
CA GLY A 47 -5.53 6.81 -21.27
C GLY A 47 -5.04 8.26 -21.30
N SER A 48 -5.46 9.09 -20.34
CA SER A 48 -5.06 10.48 -20.17
C SER A 48 -5.06 10.84 -18.69
N GLU A 49 -4.31 11.87 -18.33
CA GLU A 49 -4.22 12.38 -16.95
C GLU A 49 -5.62 12.70 -16.42
N THR A 50 -5.92 12.21 -15.22
CA THR A 50 -7.15 12.53 -14.52
C THR A 50 -6.86 12.84 -13.05
N ASP A 51 -7.81 13.46 -12.35
CA ASP A 51 -7.70 13.65 -10.91
C ASP A 51 -7.80 12.27 -10.21
N ALA A 52 -6.94 11.99 -9.24
CA ALA A 52 -6.99 10.76 -8.44
C ALA A 52 -8.38 10.53 -7.80
N SER A 53 -9.10 11.59 -7.45
CA SER A 53 -10.48 11.55 -6.96
C SER A 53 -11.49 11.13 -8.04
N ALA A 54 -11.20 11.42 -9.32
CA ALA A 54 -11.99 10.93 -10.44
C ALA A 54 -11.70 9.44 -10.70
N THR A 55 -10.43 9.02 -10.64
CA THR A 55 -10.04 7.59 -10.70
C THR A 55 -10.70 6.78 -9.59
N ALA A 56 -10.68 7.29 -8.35
CA ALA A 56 -11.32 6.65 -7.20
C ALA A 56 -12.82 6.47 -7.42
N ARG A 57 -13.55 7.54 -7.77
CA ARG A 57 -15.00 7.46 -8.04
C ARG A 57 -15.35 6.49 -9.16
N MET A 58 -14.52 6.42 -10.20
CA MET A 58 -14.70 5.48 -11.30
C MET A 58 -14.54 4.04 -10.83
N LEU A 59 -13.46 3.74 -10.11
CA LEU A 59 -13.18 2.40 -9.56
C LEU A 59 -14.23 1.99 -8.53
N ASP A 60 -14.65 2.89 -7.64
CA ASP A 60 -15.71 2.63 -6.66
C ASP A 60 -17.05 2.32 -7.34
N SER A 61 -17.42 3.11 -8.36
CA SER A 61 -18.64 2.86 -9.13
C SER A 61 -18.58 1.53 -9.87
N ALA A 62 -17.44 1.20 -10.47
CA ALA A 62 -17.25 -0.06 -11.19
C ALA A 62 -17.27 -1.26 -10.24
N ALA A 63 -16.60 -1.16 -9.08
CA ALA A 63 -16.60 -2.20 -8.05
C ALA A 63 -18.01 -2.52 -7.56
N ARG A 64 -18.83 -1.48 -7.32
CA ARG A 64 -20.24 -1.66 -6.93
C ARG A 64 -21.05 -2.36 -8.02
N THR A 65 -20.96 -1.89 -9.27
CA THR A 65 -21.70 -2.49 -10.39
C THR A 65 -21.31 -3.95 -10.60
N ILE A 66 -20.03 -4.30 -10.48
CA ILE A 66 -19.56 -5.69 -10.57
C ILE A 66 -20.14 -6.53 -9.42
N ALA A 67 -20.09 -6.03 -8.18
CA ALA A 67 -20.62 -6.77 -7.04
C ALA A 67 -22.15 -6.98 -7.13
N GLU A 68 -22.88 -5.99 -7.63
CA GLU A 68 -24.33 -6.10 -7.88
C GLU A 68 -24.65 -7.13 -8.97
N ASP A 69 -23.93 -7.10 -10.09
CA ASP A 69 -24.15 -8.01 -11.23
C ASP A 69 -23.83 -9.46 -10.86
N LEU A 70 -22.70 -9.68 -10.18
CA LEU A 70 -22.27 -10.98 -9.68
C LEU A 70 -23.03 -11.44 -8.42
N ARG A 71 -23.93 -10.60 -7.88
CA ARG A 71 -24.71 -10.85 -6.64
C ARG A 71 -23.85 -11.20 -5.42
N CYS A 72 -22.60 -10.82 -5.41
CA CYS A 72 -21.69 -10.95 -4.27
C CYS A 72 -21.70 -9.68 -3.40
N GLY A 73 -21.19 -9.75 -2.18
CA GLY A 73 -21.24 -8.68 -1.18
C GLY A 73 -22.49 -8.73 -0.29
N THR A 74 -22.30 -8.62 1.04
CA THR A 74 -23.41 -8.38 1.98
C THR A 74 -23.98 -6.96 1.81
N PRO A 75 -25.20 -6.66 2.30
CA PRO A 75 -25.73 -5.29 2.29
C PRO A 75 -24.76 -4.28 2.93
N ASP A 76 -24.13 -4.66 4.04
CA ASP A 76 -23.10 -3.86 4.70
C ASP A 76 -21.88 -3.69 3.78
N GLU A 77 -21.39 -4.76 3.13
CA GLU A 77 -20.27 -4.68 2.19
C GLU A 77 -20.57 -3.88 0.92
N LYS A 78 -21.85 -3.80 0.49
CA LYS A 78 -22.35 -3.08 -0.68
C LYS A 78 -22.60 -1.59 -0.42
N GLU A 79 -23.07 -1.24 0.77
CA GLU A 79 -23.09 0.17 1.22
C GLU A 79 -21.66 0.68 1.43
N GLU A 80 -20.76 -0.22 1.80
CA GLU A 80 -19.35 0.02 1.92
C GLU A 80 -18.66 0.18 0.53
N THR A 81 -18.91 -0.68 -0.46
CA THR A 81 -18.42 -0.45 -1.84
C THR A 81 -19.20 0.66 -2.55
N GLY A 82 -18.77 1.90 -2.38
CA GLY A 82 -19.35 3.09 -3.03
C GLY A 82 -19.51 4.31 -2.12
N GLY A 83 -19.18 4.20 -0.83
CA GLY A 83 -19.01 5.37 0.02
C GLY A 83 -17.74 6.12 -0.35
N SER A 84 -17.78 7.46 -0.39
CA SER A 84 -16.56 8.27 -0.55
C SER A 84 -15.65 8.07 0.66
N GLY A 85 -14.86 7.00 0.64
CA GLY A 85 -13.80 6.80 1.60
C GLY A 85 -12.94 8.06 1.63
N ARG A 86 -12.55 8.50 2.81
CA ARG A 86 -11.62 9.62 2.93
C ARG A 86 -10.34 9.23 2.18
N LEU A 87 -10.08 9.90 1.06
CA LEU A 87 -8.81 9.80 0.37
C LEU A 87 -7.76 10.47 1.25
N TYR A 88 -6.73 9.72 1.61
CA TYR A 88 -5.53 10.29 2.18
C TYR A 88 -4.69 10.83 1.03
N SER A 89 -4.65 12.15 0.93
CA SER A 89 -3.73 12.82 0.01
C SER A 89 -2.29 12.57 0.46
N PRO A 90 -1.39 12.29 -0.48
CA PRO A 90 0.01 12.15 -0.16
C PRO A 90 0.60 13.47 0.34
N SER A 91 1.63 13.37 1.17
CA SER A 91 2.49 14.49 1.55
C SER A 91 3.21 15.07 0.33
N ALA A 92 3.77 16.27 0.49
CA ALA A 92 4.79 16.74 -0.45
C ALA A 92 5.96 15.74 -0.48
N VAL A 93 6.61 15.62 -1.64
CA VAL A 93 7.85 14.84 -1.77
C VAL A 93 8.96 15.60 -1.06
N THR A 94 9.61 14.95 -0.09
CA THR A 94 10.69 15.52 0.71
C THR A 94 11.94 14.66 0.63
N PRO A 95 13.15 15.22 0.81
CA PRO A 95 14.33 14.40 1.06
C PRO A 95 14.10 13.49 2.27
N THR A 96 14.51 12.23 2.17
CA THR A 96 14.43 11.28 3.28
C THR A 96 15.51 11.58 4.31
N ASP A 97 15.14 11.58 5.59
CA ASP A 97 16.09 11.47 6.69
C ASP A 97 16.44 9.99 6.87
N LEU A 98 17.71 9.62 6.65
CA LEU A 98 18.13 8.22 6.71
C LEU A 98 18.15 7.70 8.15
N ASP A 99 18.14 8.56 9.17
CA ASP A 99 18.02 8.16 10.58
C ASP A 99 16.56 7.97 11.03
N GLU A 100 15.61 8.55 10.27
CA GLU A 100 14.17 8.53 10.54
C GLU A 100 13.38 8.36 9.22
N VAL A 101 13.59 7.23 8.55
CA VAL A 101 12.98 6.99 7.24
C VAL A 101 11.45 6.99 7.37
N CYS A 102 10.79 7.76 6.52
CA CYS A 102 9.33 7.92 6.52
C CYS A 102 8.75 8.39 7.87
N GLY A 103 9.50 9.12 8.70
CA GLY A 103 9.03 9.53 10.02
C GLY A 103 9.00 8.40 11.05
N MET A 104 9.71 7.29 10.81
CA MET A 104 9.89 6.20 11.77
C MET A 104 11.28 6.26 12.39
N SER A 105 11.39 6.73 13.63
CA SER A 105 12.68 6.95 14.32
C SER A 105 13.46 5.67 14.68
N SER A 106 13.02 4.51 14.20
CA SER A 106 13.71 3.22 14.35
C SER A 106 13.85 2.48 13.03
N LEU A 107 13.42 3.11 11.94
CA LEU A 107 13.72 2.69 10.58
C LEU A 107 14.88 3.56 10.10
N THR A 108 16.09 3.02 10.23
CA THR A 108 17.31 3.70 9.87
C THR A 108 17.93 2.98 8.68
N PHE A 109 18.33 3.75 7.67
CA PHE A 109 19.12 3.28 6.55
C PHE A 109 20.57 3.74 6.71
N GLY A 110 21.51 2.93 6.22
CA GLY A 110 22.91 3.34 6.12
C GLY A 110 23.10 4.39 5.01
N GLU A 111 24.31 4.47 4.48
CA GLU A 111 24.57 5.31 3.29
C GLU A 111 23.83 4.74 2.07
N VAL A 112 22.62 5.26 1.84
CA VAL A 112 21.78 4.90 0.69
C VAL A 112 21.80 6.02 -0.34
N ALA A 113 22.11 5.66 -1.58
CA ALA A 113 22.01 6.57 -2.72
C ALA A 113 21.62 5.82 -3.99
N GLY A 114 20.83 6.47 -4.83
CA GLY A 114 20.43 5.94 -6.13
C GLY A 114 21.55 5.95 -7.15
N PRO A 115 21.27 5.48 -8.37
CA PRO A 115 22.21 5.53 -9.48
C PRO A 115 22.84 6.92 -9.62
N SER A 116 24.16 6.98 -9.76
CA SER A 116 24.90 8.27 -9.83
C SER A 116 24.82 9.16 -8.58
N GLY A 117 24.50 8.60 -7.40
CA GLY A 117 24.51 9.32 -6.13
C GLY A 117 23.24 10.14 -5.87
N GLN A 118 22.12 9.76 -6.48
CA GLN A 118 20.85 10.45 -6.27
C GLN A 118 20.36 10.28 -4.83
N PRO A 119 19.97 11.35 -4.11
CA PRO A 119 19.43 11.21 -2.78
C PRO A 119 18.06 10.53 -2.80
N VAL A 120 17.73 9.83 -1.72
CA VAL A 120 16.41 9.25 -1.49
C VAL A 120 15.41 10.35 -1.15
N GLN A 121 14.19 10.21 -1.65
CA GLN A 121 13.04 11.05 -1.34
C GLN A 121 11.89 10.17 -0.88
N GLU A 122 11.05 10.74 -0.02
CA GLU A 122 9.88 10.06 0.52
C GLU A 122 8.60 10.86 0.29
N GLN A 123 7.50 10.12 0.27
CA GLN A 123 6.15 10.63 0.28
C GLN A 123 5.29 9.71 1.13
N THR A 124 4.58 10.25 2.12
CA THR A 124 3.72 9.46 3.01
C THR A 124 2.24 9.74 2.75
N SER A 125 1.39 8.77 3.04
CA SER A 125 -0.07 8.92 3.03
C SER A 125 -0.67 8.24 4.26
N GLY A 126 -1.71 8.83 4.83
CA GLY A 126 -2.35 8.31 6.05
C GLY A 126 -1.70 8.82 7.32
N THR A 127 -1.84 8.11 8.44
CA THR A 127 -1.30 8.54 9.73
C THR A 127 -0.85 7.33 10.55
N LEU A 128 0.46 7.22 10.76
CA LEU A 128 1.09 6.04 11.36
C LEU A 128 0.51 5.69 12.73
N ASN A 129 0.36 6.68 13.61
CA ASN A 129 -0.07 6.46 15.00
C ASN A 129 -1.59 6.57 15.20
N SER A 130 -2.37 6.63 14.11
CA SER A 130 -3.83 6.71 14.17
C SER A 130 -4.43 5.31 14.16
N THR A 131 -5.20 4.98 15.20
CA THR A 131 -5.81 3.65 15.34
C THR A 131 -6.83 3.39 14.23
N GLY A 132 -6.66 2.27 13.52
CA GLY A 132 -7.57 1.87 12.43
C GLY A 132 -7.43 2.70 11.15
N THR A 133 -6.36 3.48 11.04
CA THR A 133 -5.96 4.16 9.79
C THR A 133 -4.73 3.48 9.23
N ASP A 134 -4.76 3.18 7.94
CA ASP A 134 -3.58 2.67 7.25
C ASP A 134 -2.57 3.79 7.03
N TRP A 135 -1.30 3.44 6.97
CA TRP A 135 -0.20 4.36 6.68
C TRP A 135 0.69 3.78 5.59
N PHE A 136 1.13 4.63 4.68
CA PHE A 136 1.92 4.27 3.51
C PHE A 136 3.09 5.23 3.37
N CYS A 137 4.22 4.71 2.91
CA CYS A 137 5.37 5.49 2.49
C CYS A 137 5.91 4.96 1.17
N ASP A 138 6.04 5.87 0.22
CA ASP A 138 6.72 5.65 -1.06
C ASP A 138 8.13 6.23 -0.95
N LEU A 139 9.15 5.42 -1.24
CA LEU A 139 10.54 5.88 -1.35
C LEU A 139 10.98 5.85 -2.82
N SER A 140 11.64 6.91 -3.26
CA SER A 140 12.06 7.13 -4.64
C SER A 140 13.44 7.78 -4.69
N PHE A 141 14.15 7.66 -5.81
CA PHE A 141 15.35 8.47 -6.03
C PHE A 141 14.99 9.82 -6.66
N LYS A 142 15.67 10.87 -6.22
CA LYS A 142 15.50 12.19 -6.82
C LYS A 142 15.87 12.15 -8.30
N ASN A 143 14.96 12.60 -9.16
CA ASN A 143 15.12 12.65 -10.62
C ASN A 143 15.27 11.27 -11.28
N ASP A 144 14.69 10.20 -10.72
CA ASP A 144 14.65 8.85 -11.31
C ASP A 144 13.78 8.73 -12.59
N GLY A 145 13.50 9.85 -13.26
CA GLY A 145 12.70 9.87 -14.48
C GLY A 145 11.29 9.28 -14.31
N LYS A 146 11.03 8.14 -14.97
CA LYS A 146 9.72 7.47 -15.07
C LYS A 146 9.55 6.28 -14.12
N ASN A 147 10.56 5.94 -13.33
CA ASN A 147 10.59 4.66 -12.63
C ASN A 147 9.77 4.63 -11.33
N GLY A 148 9.22 5.78 -10.91
CA GLY A 148 8.35 5.86 -9.73
C GLY A 148 9.08 5.53 -8.43
N PRO A 149 8.35 5.20 -7.35
CA PRO A 149 8.96 4.70 -6.13
C PRO A 149 9.68 3.37 -6.34
N PHE A 150 10.87 3.23 -5.75
CA PHE A 150 11.62 1.97 -5.78
C PHE A 150 11.22 1.01 -4.67
N THR A 151 10.55 1.51 -3.63
CA THR A 151 9.96 0.69 -2.57
C THR A 151 8.74 1.38 -1.99
N HIS A 152 7.77 0.56 -1.59
CA HIS A 152 6.55 0.92 -0.92
C HIS A 152 6.51 0.23 0.43
N LEU A 153 6.25 1.00 1.48
CA LEU A 153 6.09 0.53 2.85
C LEU A 153 4.68 0.83 3.31
N ALA A 154 4.04 -0.12 3.99
CA ALA A 154 2.69 0.08 4.52
C ALA A 154 2.48 -0.56 5.89
N VAL A 155 1.89 0.21 6.79
CA VAL A 155 1.33 -0.25 8.06
C VAL A 155 -0.18 -0.33 7.88
N VAL A 156 -0.69 -1.54 7.77
CA VAL A 156 -2.09 -1.80 7.47
C VAL A 156 -2.81 -2.25 8.73
N GLN A 157 -3.84 -1.49 9.11
CA GLN A 157 -4.68 -1.68 10.29
C GLN A 157 -6.16 -1.86 9.93
N SER A 158 -6.58 -1.49 8.72
CA SER A 158 -7.95 -1.67 8.23
C SER A 158 -8.30 -3.15 8.13
N PRO A 159 -9.34 -3.66 8.83
CA PRO A 159 -9.66 -5.09 8.83
C PRO A 159 -9.86 -5.68 7.44
N ARG A 160 -10.45 -4.93 6.50
CA ARG A 160 -10.67 -5.40 5.12
C ARG A 160 -9.34 -5.55 4.37
N LEU A 161 -8.42 -4.60 4.51
CA LEU A 161 -7.12 -4.66 3.87
C LEU A 161 -6.20 -5.71 4.55
N VAL A 162 -6.25 -5.82 5.87
CA VAL A 162 -5.59 -6.90 6.64
C VAL A 162 -6.04 -8.29 6.16
N ALA A 163 -7.34 -8.47 5.91
CA ALA A 163 -7.89 -9.70 5.36
C ALA A 163 -7.46 -9.94 3.90
N ALA A 164 -7.43 -8.90 3.07
CA ALA A 164 -6.97 -8.99 1.68
C ALA A 164 -5.47 -9.30 1.56
N LEU A 165 -4.66 -8.97 2.57
CA LEU A 165 -3.24 -9.30 2.62
C LEU A 165 -2.95 -10.68 3.22
N LYS A 166 -3.99 -11.46 3.54
CA LYS A 166 -3.83 -12.83 4.04
C LYS A 166 -3.07 -13.68 3.01
N ASN A 167 -2.15 -14.52 3.48
CA ASN A 167 -1.31 -15.41 2.68
C ASN A 167 -0.33 -14.72 1.72
N ARG A 168 -0.09 -13.40 1.85
CA ARG A 168 0.91 -12.67 1.04
C ARG A 168 2.34 -12.75 1.57
N GLY A 169 2.55 -13.43 2.70
CA GLY A 169 3.88 -13.59 3.31
C GLY A 169 4.39 -12.35 4.07
N PHE A 170 3.58 -11.29 4.17
CA PHE A 170 3.90 -10.12 4.99
C PHE A 170 3.87 -10.43 6.47
N GLU A 171 4.65 -9.67 7.24
CA GLU A 171 4.68 -9.80 8.68
C GLU A 171 3.36 -9.30 9.30
N ARG A 172 2.87 -10.05 10.29
CA ARG A 172 1.60 -9.78 10.96
C ARG A 172 1.80 -9.85 12.46
N THR A 173 1.15 -8.98 13.22
CA THR A 173 1.19 -9.02 14.68
C THR A 173 -0.08 -8.47 15.29
N GLN A 174 -0.21 -8.59 16.61
CA GLN A 174 -1.29 -7.99 17.39
C GLN A 174 -0.77 -6.74 18.11
N CYS A 175 -1.31 -5.58 17.75
CA CYS A 175 -1.03 -4.31 18.40
C CYS A 175 -2.33 -3.82 19.06
N ASN A 176 -2.33 -3.67 20.39
CA ASN A 176 -3.51 -3.20 21.14
C ASN A 176 -4.81 -3.98 20.83
N GLY A 177 -4.70 -5.31 20.68
CA GLY A 177 -5.82 -6.21 20.40
C GLY A 177 -6.34 -6.18 18.96
N ARG A 178 -5.58 -5.61 18.02
CA ARG A 178 -5.90 -5.60 16.59
C ARG A 178 -4.78 -6.22 15.78
N GLU A 179 -5.15 -6.95 14.74
CA GLU A 179 -4.17 -7.44 13.77
C GLU A 179 -3.66 -6.27 12.93
N VAL A 180 -2.33 -6.18 12.81
CA VAL A 180 -1.61 -5.21 11.98
C VAL A 180 -0.72 -5.97 11.02
N VAL A 181 -0.66 -5.52 9.76
CA VAL A 181 0.21 -6.07 8.73
C VAL A 181 1.25 -5.03 8.34
N PHE A 182 2.52 -5.44 8.31
CA PHE A 182 3.63 -4.65 7.80
C PHE A 182 3.97 -5.15 6.40
N ALA A 183 3.49 -4.43 5.39
CA ALA A 183 3.72 -4.78 3.99
C ALA A 183 4.88 -3.95 3.40
N HIS A 184 5.72 -4.62 2.63
CA HIS A 184 6.81 -4.03 1.87
C HIS A 184 6.76 -4.57 0.44
N ASP A 185 6.85 -3.69 -0.53
CA ASP A 185 6.86 -4.06 -1.95
C ASP A 185 7.91 -3.23 -2.70
N ASP A 186 8.83 -3.91 -3.37
CA ASP A 186 9.80 -3.31 -4.30
C ASP A 186 9.73 -3.94 -5.70
N SER A 187 8.65 -4.70 -5.98
CA SER A 187 8.50 -5.46 -7.22
C SER A 187 8.20 -4.62 -8.46
N LEU A 188 7.77 -3.37 -8.26
CA LEU A 188 7.47 -2.43 -9.35
C LEU A 188 8.73 -1.76 -9.91
N TYR A 189 9.85 -1.82 -9.19
CA TYR A 189 11.13 -1.31 -9.63
C TYR A 189 12.06 -2.45 -10.02
N TYR A 190 12.45 -2.50 -11.30
CA TYR A 190 13.36 -3.53 -11.75
C TYR A 190 14.78 -3.23 -11.25
N TRP A 191 15.17 -3.93 -10.19
CA TRP A 191 16.51 -3.87 -9.63
C TRP A 191 17.43 -4.87 -10.35
N ASP A 192 18.45 -4.38 -11.05
CA ASP A 192 19.63 -5.21 -11.31
C ASP A 192 20.32 -5.49 -9.94
N PRO A 193 20.68 -6.75 -9.62
CA PRO A 193 21.26 -7.08 -8.32
C PRO A 193 22.55 -6.31 -7.98
N LYS A 194 23.38 -5.99 -8.99
CA LYS A 194 24.61 -5.22 -8.78
C LYS A 194 24.30 -3.75 -8.58
N GLU A 195 23.32 -3.23 -9.31
CA GLU A 195 22.82 -1.87 -9.11
C GLU A 195 22.26 -1.70 -7.71
N ARG A 196 21.38 -2.61 -7.25
CA ARG A 196 20.84 -2.58 -5.89
C ARG A 196 21.95 -2.63 -4.85
N ALA A 197 22.90 -3.54 -4.98
CA ALA A 197 24.03 -3.63 -4.05
C ALA A 197 24.86 -2.34 -4.02
N ALA A 198 25.02 -1.65 -5.15
CA ALA A 198 25.73 -0.38 -5.23
C ALA A 198 24.97 0.79 -4.57
N THR A 199 23.65 0.68 -4.40
CA THR A 199 22.85 1.72 -3.72
C THR A 199 22.97 1.71 -2.21
N GLY A 200 23.51 0.65 -1.61
CA GLY A 200 23.51 0.48 -0.14
C GLY A 200 22.13 0.15 0.46
N MET A 201 21.10 -0.02 -0.37
CA MET A 201 19.76 -0.43 0.07
C MET A 201 19.79 -1.82 0.72
N PRO A 202 19.08 -2.02 1.86
CA PRO A 202 18.85 -3.34 2.41
C PRO A 202 18.27 -4.30 1.37
N ASP A 203 18.59 -5.59 1.46
CA ASP A 203 17.93 -6.59 0.64
C ASP A 203 16.42 -6.71 1.00
N VAL A 204 15.63 -7.38 0.17
CA VAL A 204 14.17 -7.49 0.36
C VAL A 204 13.80 -8.02 1.74
N ARG A 205 14.55 -9.02 2.24
CA ARG A 205 14.26 -9.67 3.53
C ARG A 205 14.68 -8.76 4.68
N GLU A 206 15.88 -8.19 4.60
CA GLU A 206 16.38 -7.24 5.58
C GLU A 206 15.46 -6.02 5.69
N MET A 207 15.00 -5.48 4.56
CA MET A 207 14.04 -4.38 4.52
C MET A 207 12.73 -4.75 5.23
N SER A 208 12.18 -5.93 4.94
CA SER A 208 10.96 -6.41 5.59
C SER A 208 11.13 -6.53 7.11
N GLU A 209 12.25 -7.06 7.58
CA GLU A 209 12.55 -7.25 9.01
C GLU A 209 12.76 -5.90 9.72
N LEU A 210 13.55 -5.00 9.14
CA LEU A 210 13.79 -3.65 9.65
C LEU A 210 12.48 -2.86 9.74
N PHE A 211 11.69 -2.88 8.66
CA PHE A 211 10.43 -2.17 8.58
C PHE A 211 9.41 -2.68 9.61
N ALA A 212 9.20 -4.00 9.69
CA ALA A 212 8.26 -4.55 10.64
C ALA A 212 8.69 -4.31 12.10
N THR A 213 9.99 -4.38 12.40
CA THR A 213 10.53 -4.06 13.72
C THR A 213 10.28 -2.59 14.09
N ALA A 214 10.59 -1.67 13.17
CA ALA A 214 10.37 -0.24 13.36
C ALA A 214 8.88 0.09 13.53
N GLY A 215 8.02 -0.50 12.67
CA GLY A 215 6.58 -0.31 12.72
C GLY A 215 5.96 -0.83 14.01
N LYS A 216 6.37 -2.01 14.52
CA LYS A 216 5.94 -2.51 15.83
C LYS A 216 6.29 -1.55 16.96
N LYS A 217 7.51 -1.01 16.94
CA LYS A 217 7.97 -0.06 17.94
C LYS A 217 7.19 1.26 17.86
N ALA A 218 6.97 1.78 16.65
CA ALA A 218 6.19 3.00 16.43
C ALA A 218 4.74 2.88 16.95
N LEU A 219 4.12 1.70 16.76
CA LEU A 219 2.77 1.41 17.24
C LEU A 219 2.71 0.97 18.72
N GLY A 220 3.86 0.78 19.39
CA GLY A 220 3.92 0.28 20.75
C GLY A 220 3.37 -1.14 20.92
N CYS A 221 3.54 -2.00 19.91
CA CYS A 221 3.11 -3.40 19.98
C CYS A 221 3.95 -4.17 21.01
N ALA A 222 3.34 -5.13 21.72
CA ALA A 222 4.09 -6.01 22.61
C ALA A 222 5.02 -6.90 21.78
N THR A 223 6.33 -6.81 22.05
CA THR A 223 7.40 -7.58 21.40
C THR A 223 7.65 -8.90 22.08
#